data_AF-A0A7X2HBV3-F1
#
_entry.id   AF-A0A7X2HBV3-F1
#
_cell.length_a   1.000
_cell.length_b   1.000
_cell.length_c   1.000
_cell.angle_alpha   90.00
_cell.angle_beta   90.00
_cell.angle_gamma   90.00
#
_symmetry.space_group_name_H-M   'P 1'
#
loop_
_entity.id
_entity.type
_entity.pdbx_description
1 polymer ?
#
loop_
_entity_poly.entity_id
_entity_poly.type
_entity_poly.pdbx_seq_one_letter_code
_entity_poly.pdbx_strand_id
1 'polypeptide(L)'
;MESNTKGAATFYQYKLIKKINITNTFMRIYLTLLPISIVVETLFVSWWSIFFLIIAAPIVVWIQYVISRSVLLITGHPIIKRWRTSFQLPWLGYMPDQYISYRLFRKVQLHNFWIGLCIATFFIVWSPPAFTVSLVVCHLWLLLPRIFILIRLRREDSEGMLKFSTTDVSYYSQ
;
A
#
# COMPACT_ATOMS: atom_id res chain seq x y z
N MET A 1 -34.78 -10.86 42.88
CA MET A 1 -33.86 -9.90 42.24
C MET A 1 -33.13 -10.65 41.13
N GLU A 2 -33.57 -10.48 39.88
CA GLU A 2 -32.92 -11.07 38.71
C GLU A 2 -31.55 -10.41 38.48
N SER A 3 -30.48 -11.21 38.48
CA SER A 3 -29.14 -10.77 38.10
C SER A 3 -29.07 -10.60 36.58
N ASN A 4 -29.23 -9.36 36.12
CA ASN A 4 -29.09 -8.98 34.71
C ASN A 4 -27.61 -9.11 34.27
N THR A 5 -27.19 -10.32 33.88
CA THR A 5 -25.90 -10.59 33.24
C THR A 5 -25.97 -10.33 31.73
N LYS A 6 -26.45 -9.15 31.32
CA LYS A 6 -26.27 -8.69 29.94
C LYS A 6 -24.83 -8.21 29.82
N GLY A 7 -24.04 -8.99 29.08
CA GLY A 7 -22.61 -8.80 28.87
C GLY A 7 -22.26 -7.33 28.67
N ALA A 8 -21.29 -6.85 29.44
CA ALA A 8 -20.76 -5.50 29.36
C ALA A 8 -20.33 -5.21 27.91
N ALA A 9 -21.22 -4.58 27.14
CA ALA A 9 -20.89 -4.11 25.81
C ALA A 9 -19.84 -3.01 25.98
N THR A 10 -18.59 -3.33 25.65
CA THR A 10 -17.52 -2.35 25.66
C THR A 10 -17.74 -1.40 24.50
N PHE A 11 -18.30 -0.22 24.78
CA PHE A 11 -18.45 0.85 23.79
C PHE A 11 -17.09 1.51 23.59
N TYR A 12 -16.39 1.12 22.53
CA TYR A 12 -15.20 1.84 22.09
C TYR A 12 -15.61 3.17 21.46
N GLN A 13 -15.27 4.28 22.10
CA GLN A 13 -15.50 5.62 21.56
C GLN A 13 -14.40 5.97 20.55
N TYR A 14 -14.61 5.61 19.29
CA TYR A 14 -13.71 6.04 18.22
C TYR A 14 -13.99 7.48 17.82
N LYS A 15 -13.01 8.37 18.05
CA LYS A 15 -13.09 9.76 17.58
C LYS A 15 -12.38 9.89 16.23
N LEU A 16 -13.11 10.33 15.20
CA LEU A 16 -12.51 10.67 13.92
C LEU A 16 -11.64 11.91 14.10
N ILE A 17 -10.32 11.76 13.95
CA ILE A 17 -9.36 12.86 14.06
C ILE A 17 -9.12 13.49 12.69
N LYS A 18 -9.00 12.65 11.65
CA LYS A 18 -8.62 13.12 10.32
C LYS A 18 -9.23 12.27 9.22
N LYS A 19 -9.72 12.93 8.18
CA LYS A 19 -10.21 12.30 6.97
C LYS A 19 -9.44 12.83 5.77
N ILE A 20 -8.82 11.93 5.01
CA ILE A 20 -8.05 12.24 3.81
C ILE A 20 -8.89 11.80 2.61
N ASN A 21 -9.48 12.75 1.90
CA ASN A 21 -10.22 12.47 0.69
C ASN A 21 -9.26 12.31 -0.49
N ILE A 22 -9.47 11.28 -1.30
CA ILE A 22 -8.73 11.05 -2.54
C ILE A 22 -9.36 11.93 -3.62
N THR A 23 -8.68 13.04 -3.94
CA THR A 23 -9.20 14.00 -4.92
C THR A 23 -9.04 13.48 -6.35
N ASN A 24 -9.92 13.91 -7.25
CA ASN A 24 -9.80 13.59 -8.67
C ASN A 24 -8.47 14.06 -9.26
N THR A 25 -7.92 15.18 -8.78
CA THR A 25 -6.60 15.67 -9.19
C THR A 25 -5.48 14.69 -8.80
N PHE A 26 -5.50 14.18 -7.57
CA PHE A 26 -4.54 13.17 -7.13
C PHE A 26 -4.64 11.90 -7.99
N MET A 27 -5.86 11.45 -8.26
CA MET A 27 -6.10 10.28 -9.12
C MET A 27 -5.58 10.49 -10.55
N ARG A 28 -5.81 11.68 -11.14
CA ARG A 28 -5.28 12.01 -12.46
C ARG A 28 -3.77 11.98 -12.47
N ILE A 29 -3.11 12.64 -11.51
CA ILE A 29 -1.64 12.64 -11.40
C ILE A 29 -1.11 11.21 -11.24
N TYR A 30 -1.71 10.43 -10.35
CA TYR A 30 -1.35 9.02 -10.13
C TYR A 30 -1.47 8.19 -11.41
N LEU A 31 -2.57 8.31 -12.15
CA LEU A 31 -2.79 7.56 -13.39
C LEU A 31 -1.91 8.04 -14.54
N THR A 32 -1.60 9.33 -14.64
CA THR A 32 -0.73 9.88 -15.68
C THR A 32 0.75 9.57 -15.45
N LEU A 33 1.15 9.28 -14.21
CA LEU A 33 2.55 9.00 -13.89
C LEU A 33 3.07 7.75 -14.61
N LEU A 34 2.25 6.69 -14.68
CA LEU A 34 2.63 5.44 -15.34
C LEU A 34 2.90 5.59 -16.86
N PRO A 35 2.00 6.17 -17.69
CA PRO A 35 2.27 6.38 -19.10
C PRO A 35 3.43 7.35 -19.35
N ILE A 36 3.62 8.37 -18.50
CA ILE A 36 4.80 9.24 -18.58
C ILE A 36 6.08 8.42 -18.36
N SER A 37 6.10 7.56 -17.34
CA SER A 37 7.24 6.67 -17.09
C SER A 37 7.52 5.74 -18.28
N ILE A 38 6.49 5.18 -18.91
CA ILE A 38 6.64 4.36 -20.13
C ILE A 38 7.32 5.15 -21.25
N VAL A 39 6.86 6.38 -21.53
CA VAL A 39 7.45 7.23 -22.59
C VAL A 39 8.92 7.53 -22.28
N VAL A 40 9.24 7.93 -21.04
CA VAL A 40 10.61 8.20 -20.61
C VAL A 40 11.48 6.95 -20.75
N GLU A 41 11.03 5.81 -20.25
CA GLU A 41 11.80 4.56 -20.32
C GLU A 41 12.01 4.07 -21.76
N THR A 42 11.04 4.32 -22.63
CA THR A 42 11.13 3.95 -24.06
C THR A 42 12.14 4.83 -24.81
N LEU A 43 12.16 6.14 -24.52
CA LEU A 43 13.04 7.09 -25.18
C LEU A 43 14.50 7.00 -24.69
N PHE A 44 14.71 6.76 -23.39
CA PHE A 44 16.03 6.82 -22.77
C PHE A 44 16.67 5.46 -22.49
N VAL A 45 15.91 4.36 -22.42
CA VAL A 45 16.44 3.05 -22.02
C VAL A 45 16.32 2.02 -23.14
N SER A 46 15.11 1.73 -23.62
CA SER A 46 14.91 0.73 -24.67
C SER A 46 13.52 0.79 -25.31
N TRP A 47 13.42 0.47 -26.60
CA TRP A 47 12.12 0.29 -27.25
C TRP A 47 11.27 -0.85 -26.64
N TRP A 48 11.93 -1.84 -26.02
CA TRP A 48 11.27 -2.97 -25.36
C TRP A 48 10.75 -2.67 -23.95
N SER A 49 10.95 -1.45 -23.43
CA SER A 49 10.54 -1.06 -22.08
C SER A 49 9.05 -1.27 -21.81
N ILE A 50 8.18 -1.09 -22.81
CA ILE A 50 6.74 -1.38 -22.68
C ILE A 50 6.51 -2.84 -22.29
N PHE A 51 7.20 -3.77 -22.96
CA PHE A 51 7.07 -5.20 -22.68
C PHE A 51 7.60 -5.56 -21.30
N PHE A 52 8.75 -4.99 -20.92
CA PHE A 52 9.31 -5.18 -19.59
C PHE A 52 8.41 -4.64 -18.48
N LEU A 53 7.74 -3.52 -18.69
CA LEU A 53 6.82 -2.94 -17.72
C LEU A 53 5.56 -3.79 -17.53
N ILE A 54 5.02 -4.37 -18.61
CA ILE A 54 3.90 -5.31 -18.55
C ILE A 54 4.26 -6.55 -17.73
N ILE A 55 5.48 -7.06 -17.85
CA ILE A 55 5.98 -8.20 -17.05
C ILE A 55 6.31 -7.79 -15.62
N ALA A 56 6.89 -6.60 -15.43
CA ALA A 56 7.27 -6.08 -14.12
C ALA A 56 6.03 -5.86 -13.22
N ALA A 57 4.91 -5.40 -13.77
CA ALA A 57 3.70 -5.13 -13.01
C ALA A 57 3.19 -6.33 -12.16
N PRO A 58 2.90 -7.52 -12.72
CA PRO A 58 2.47 -8.68 -11.94
C PRO A 58 3.57 -9.18 -10.98
N ILE A 59 4.84 -9.11 -11.37
CA ILE A 59 5.97 -9.49 -10.51
C ILE A 59 6.02 -8.61 -9.26
N VAL A 60 5.90 -7.29 -9.42
CA VAL A 60 5.91 -6.35 -8.31
C VAL A 60 4.68 -6.54 -7.41
N VAL A 61 3.49 -6.75 -7.98
CA VAL A 61 2.28 -7.05 -7.20
C VAL A 61 2.49 -8.31 -6.35
N TRP A 62 3.10 -9.35 -6.93
CA TRP A 62 3.44 -10.58 -6.22
C TRP A 62 4.47 -10.34 -5.11
N ILE A 63 5.56 -9.62 -5.39
CA ILE A 63 6.59 -9.26 -4.39
C ILE A 63 5.95 -8.52 -3.21
N GLN A 64 5.12 -7.50 -3.48
CA GLN A 64 4.46 -6.74 -2.43
C GLN A 64 3.48 -7.60 -1.61
N TYR A 65 2.77 -8.52 -2.26
CA TYR A 65 1.92 -9.48 -1.57
C TYR A 65 2.73 -10.36 -0.62
N VAL A 66 3.83 -10.95 -1.08
CA VAL A 66 4.69 -11.83 -0.27
C VAL A 66 5.28 -11.06 0.91
N ILE A 67 5.84 -9.87 0.69
CA ILE A 67 6.40 -9.05 1.77
C ILE A 67 5.32 -8.71 2.80
N SER A 68 4.16 -8.23 2.35
CA SER A 68 3.07 -7.84 3.24
C SER A 68 2.59 -9.01 4.10
N ARG A 69 2.39 -10.17 3.47
CA ARG A 69 1.94 -11.39 4.16
C ARG A 69 2.99 -11.87 5.17
N SER A 70 4.27 -11.86 4.81
CA SER A 70 5.37 -12.25 5.71
C SER A 70 5.47 -11.32 6.92
N VAL A 71 5.40 -10.00 6.71
CA VAL A 71 5.44 -9.03 7.83
C VAL A 71 4.27 -9.27 8.78
N LEU A 72 3.07 -9.50 8.25
CA LEU A 72 1.88 -9.76 9.08
C LEU A 72 2.01 -11.06 9.88
N LEU A 73 2.51 -12.14 9.25
CA LEU A 73 2.79 -13.42 9.92
C LEU A 73 3.75 -13.23 11.09
N ILE A 74 4.86 -12.53 10.87
CA ILE A 74 5.89 -12.29 11.88
C ILE A 74 5.34 -11.43 13.04
N THR A 75 4.46 -10.48 12.75
CA THR A 75 3.84 -9.65 13.79
C THR A 75 2.72 -10.33 14.59
N GLY A 76 2.35 -11.57 14.25
CA GLY A 76 1.32 -12.33 14.99
C GLY A 76 -0.10 -11.79 14.86
N HIS A 77 -0.37 -10.91 13.89
CA HIS A 77 -1.73 -10.41 13.65
C HIS A 77 -2.56 -11.41 12.85
N PRO A 78 -3.84 -11.64 13.17
CA PRO A 78 -4.69 -12.56 12.41
C PRO A 78 -4.92 -12.05 10.99
N ILE A 79 -4.18 -12.62 10.03
CA ILE A 79 -4.13 -12.24 8.62
C ILE A 79 -5.49 -12.41 7.92
N ILE A 80 -6.20 -13.49 8.26
CA ILE A 80 -7.28 -14.05 7.43
C ILE A 80 -8.55 -13.19 7.44
N LYS A 81 -8.81 -12.40 8.49
CA LYS A 81 -10.06 -11.62 8.61
C LYS A 81 -9.96 -10.14 8.27
N ARG A 82 -8.74 -9.59 8.16
CA ARG A 82 -8.55 -8.13 8.07
C ARG A 82 -7.88 -7.64 6.80
N TRP A 83 -7.29 -8.53 6.00
CA TRP A 83 -6.56 -8.17 4.79
C TRP A 83 -7.03 -8.98 3.59
N ARG A 84 -7.12 -8.31 2.43
CA ARG A 84 -7.56 -8.90 1.17
C ARG A 84 -6.77 -8.30 0.01
N THR A 85 -6.67 -9.05 -1.09
CA THR A 85 -6.20 -8.49 -2.35
C THR A 85 -7.29 -7.59 -2.92
N SER A 86 -7.00 -6.30 -3.03
CA SER A 86 -7.85 -5.31 -3.67
C SER A 86 -7.36 -5.03 -5.08
N PHE A 87 -8.31 -4.95 -6.01
CA PHE A 87 -8.09 -4.49 -7.39
C PHE A 87 -8.68 -3.10 -7.64
N GLN A 88 -9.05 -2.39 -6.56
CA GLN A 88 -9.62 -1.05 -6.65
C GLN A 88 -8.51 -0.01 -6.63
N LEU A 89 -8.51 0.90 -7.60
CA LEU A 89 -7.61 2.06 -7.61
C LEU A 89 -8.04 3.07 -6.51
N PRO A 90 -7.10 3.77 -5.86
CA PRO A 90 -5.63 3.66 -6.00
C PRO A 90 -5.01 2.53 -5.16
N TRP A 91 -5.82 1.71 -4.48
CA TRP A 91 -5.41 0.70 -3.52
C TRP A 91 -5.12 -0.68 -4.14
N LEU A 92 -4.42 -0.71 -5.28
CA LEU A 92 -4.07 -1.98 -5.92
C LEU A 92 -3.15 -2.83 -5.03
N GLY A 93 -3.46 -4.12 -4.88
CA GLY A 93 -2.65 -5.11 -4.17
C GLY A 93 -3.20 -5.49 -2.80
N TYR A 94 -2.33 -6.03 -1.94
CA TYR A 94 -2.74 -6.55 -0.64
C TYR A 94 -2.98 -5.42 0.38
N MET A 95 -4.24 -5.23 0.79
CA MET A 95 -4.72 -4.10 1.59
C MET A 95 -5.61 -4.55 2.75
N PRO A 96 -5.70 -3.75 3.83
CA PRO A 96 -6.63 -4.00 4.91
C PRO A 96 -8.06 -3.63 4.51
N ASP A 97 -9.02 -4.49 4.84
CA ASP A 97 -10.46 -4.30 4.58
C ASP A 97 -11.20 -3.78 5.83
N GLN A 98 -10.59 -3.97 7.02
CA GLN A 98 -11.13 -3.54 8.30
C GLN A 98 -10.23 -2.50 8.97
N TYR A 99 -10.69 -1.97 10.11
CA TYR A 99 -9.91 -1.08 10.95
C TYR A 99 -8.57 -1.73 11.32
N ILE A 100 -7.47 -1.00 11.08
CA ILE A 100 -6.10 -1.46 11.35
C ILE A 100 -5.31 -0.38 12.09
N SER A 101 -4.40 -0.78 12.99
CA SER A 101 -3.53 0.20 13.63
C SER A 101 -2.62 0.88 12.61
N TYR A 102 -2.46 2.19 12.75
CA TYR A 102 -1.58 2.99 11.90
C TYR A 102 -0.14 2.50 11.98
N ARG A 103 0.32 2.11 13.18
CA ARG A 103 1.65 1.51 13.38
C ARG A 103 1.87 0.26 12.55
N LEU A 104 0.88 -0.65 12.48
CA LEU A 104 0.99 -1.88 11.68
C LEU A 104 1.02 -1.56 10.19
N PHE A 105 0.11 -0.68 9.73
CA PHE A 105 0.08 -0.25 8.33
C PHE A 105 1.42 0.38 7.91
N ARG A 106 1.94 1.32 8.71
CA ARG A 106 3.25 1.96 8.49
C ARG A 106 4.37 0.93 8.41
N LYS A 107 4.40 -0.04 9.33
CA LYS A 107 5.41 -1.10 9.34
C LYS A 107 5.38 -1.91 8.04
N VAL A 108 4.21 -2.39 7.64
CA VAL A 108 4.03 -3.18 6.41
C VAL A 108 4.48 -2.38 5.19
N GLN A 109 4.04 -1.13 5.05
CA GLN A 109 4.38 -0.33 3.88
C GLN A 109 5.87 0.05 3.81
N LEU A 110 6.52 0.33 4.95
CA LEU A 110 7.96 0.61 4.97
C LEU A 110 8.79 -0.63 4.60
N HIS A 111 8.40 -1.83 5.06
CA HIS A 111 9.07 -3.07 4.65
C HIS A 111 8.86 -3.35 3.17
N ASN A 112 7.64 -3.14 2.65
CA ASN A 112 7.38 -3.23 1.21
C ASN A 112 8.28 -2.27 0.42
N PHE A 113 8.37 -1.01 0.87
CA PHE A 113 9.20 -0.01 0.22
C PHE A 113 10.67 -0.45 0.14
N TRP A 114 11.29 -0.72 1.29
CA TRP A 114 12.72 -1.05 1.35
C TRP A 114 13.05 -2.40 0.74
N ILE A 115 12.33 -3.47 1.12
CA ILE A 115 12.63 -4.82 0.61
C ILE A 115 12.36 -4.90 -0.89
N GLY A 116 11.26 -4.31 -1.37
CA GLY A 116 10.97 -4.29 -2.80
C GLY A 116 12.01 -3.51 -3.61
N LEU A 117 12.53 -2.40 -3.06
CA LEU A 117 13.62 -1.65 -3.69
C LEU A 117 14.92 -2.48 -3.72
N CYS A 118 15.28 -3.13 -2.61
CA CYS A 118 16.45 -4.02 -2.55
C CYS A 118 16.34 -5.17 -3.57
N ILE A 119 15.17 -5.79 -3.69
CA ILE A 119 14.92 -6.85 -4.68
C ILE A 119 15.11 -6.28 -6.09
N ALA A 120 14.50 -5.13 -6.41
CA ALA A 120 14.64 -4.52 -7.72
C ALA A 120 16.11 -4.19 -8.06
N THR A 121 16.89 -3.66 -7.11
CA THR A 121 18.32 -3.38 -7.31
C THR A 121 19.14 -4.65 -7.51
N PHE A 122 18.78 -5.77 -6.88
CA PHE A 122 19.46 -7.05 -7.10
C PHE A 122 19.38 -7.53 -8.56
N PHE A 123 18.30 -7.19 -9.27
CA PHE A 123 18.12 -7.51 -10.69
C PHE A 123 19.04 -6.74 -11.63
N ILE A 124 19.76 -5.70 -11.18
CA ILE A 124 20.74 -4.98 -12.01
C ILE A 124 21.83 -5.92 -12.52
N VAL A 125 22.20 -6.94 -11.73
CA VAL A 125 23.29 -7.87 -12.06
C VAL A 125 22.83 -8.95 -13.06
N TRP A 126 21.55 -9.34 -13.00
CA TRP A 126 21.04 -10.54 -13.68
C TRP A 126 20.07 -10.26 -14.82
N SER A 127 19.66 -9.01 -15.01
CA SER A 127 18.62 -8.65 -15.98
C SER A 127 18.99 -7.42 -16.81
N PRO A 128 18.34 -7.23 -17.97
CA PRO A 128 18.51 -6.03 -18.75
C PRO A 128 18.21 -4.77 -17.92
N PRO A 129 18.97 -3.66 -18.11
CA PRO A 129 18.73 -2.41 -17.39
C PRO A 129 17.28 -1.91 -17.52
N ALA A 130 16.66 -2.07 -18.70
CA ALA A 130 15.26 -1.75 -18.94
C ALA A 130 14.32 -2.53 -18.00
N PHE A 131 14.53 -3.83 -17.82
CA PHE A 131 13.70 -4.62 -16.90
C PHE A 131 13.84 -4.16 -15.45
N THR A 132 15.05 -3.80 -15.03
CA THR A 132 15.29 -3.31 -13.67
C THR A 132 14.61 -1.95 -13.44
N VAL A 133 14.70 -1.03 -14.41
CA VAL A 133 14.01 0.27 -14.34
C VAL A 133 12.49 0.07 -14.29
N SER A 134 11.94 -0.78 -15.16
CA SER A 134 10.53 -1.17 -15.14
C SER A 134 10.08 -1.70 -13.76
N LEU A 135 10.87 -2.57 -13.11
CA LEU A 135 10.58 -3.06 -11.75
C LEU A 135 10.51 -1.92 -10.73
N VAL A 136 11.48 -1.00 -10.75
CA VAL A 136 11.51 0.14 -9.82
C VAL A 136 10.32 1.07 -10.07
N VAL A 137 10.03 1.40 -11.33
CA VAL A 137 8.90 2.25 -11.72
C VAL A 137 7.58 1.65 -11.24
N CYS A 138 7.32 0.37 -11.55
CA CYS A 138 6.11 -0.32 -11.10
C CYS A 138 6.01 -0.37 -9.57
N HIS A 139 7.13 -0.63 -8.88
CA HIS A 139 7.17 -0.70 -7.42
C HIS A 139 6.82 0.63 -6.76
N LEU A 140 7.46 1.70 -7.20
CA LEU A 140 7.21 3.04 -6.68
C LEU A 140 5.80 3.51 -7.02
N TRP A 141 5.32 3.25 -8.23
CA TRP A 141 3.97 3.63 -8.65
C TRP A 141 2.90 2.95 -7.78
N LEU A 142 2.99 1.65 -7.54
CA LEU A 142 2.02 0.92 -6.69
C LEU A 142 2.06 1.38 -5.22
N LEU A 143 3.22 1.78 -4.70
CA LEU A 143 3.36 2.26 -3.33
C LEU A 143 2.99 3.73 -3.14
N LEU A 144 3.01 4.54 -4.20
CA LEU A 144 2.77 5.98 -4.17
C LEU A 144 1.54 6.39 -3.35
N PRO A 145 0.32 5.86 -3.59
CA PRO A 145 -0.86 6.27 -2.82
C PRO A 145 -0.75 5.92 -1.34
N ARG A 146 -0.07 4.81 -1.02
CA ARG A 146 0.12 4.34 0.35
C ARG A 146 1.11 5.23 1.10
N ILE A 147 2.22 5.58 0.46
CA ILE A 147 3.23 6.49 1.00
C ILE A 147 2.64 7.90 1.18
N PHE A 148 1.82 8.36 0.23
CA PHE A 148 1.11 9.65 0.34
C PHE A 148 0.26 9.73 1.62
N ILE A 149 -0.50 8.66 1.92
CA ILE A 149 -1.28 8.57 3.17
C ILE A 149 -0.37 8.61 4.40
N LEU A 150 0.73 7.84 4.40
CA LEU A 150 1.69 7.86 5.51
C LEU A 150 2.29 9.25 5.75
N ILE A 151 2.63 9.98 4.68
CA ILE A 151 3.17 11.34 4.78
C ILE A 151 2.11 12.29 5.37
N ARG A 152 0.85 12.19 4.91
CA ARG A 152 -0.26 13.01 5.43
C ARG A 152 -0.60 12.72 6.89
N LEU A 153 -0.31 11.50 7.37
CA LEU A 153 -0.54 11.05 8.74
C LEU A 153 0.71 11.05 9.62
N ARG A 154 1.86 11.54 9.13
CA ARG A 154 3.14 11.51 9.86
C ARG A 154 3.09 12.23 11.20
N ARG A 155 2.23 13.24 11.34
CA ARG A 155 2.09 14.05 12.56
C ARG A 155 1.08 13.51 13.56
N GLU A 156 0.32 12.47 13.20
CA GLU A 156 -0.68 11.88 14.08
C GLU A 156 -0.07 10.74 14.91
N ASP A 157 -0.69 10.47 16.07
CA ASP A 157 -0.23 9.43 17.01
C ASP A 157 -0.15 8.03 16.36
N SER A 158 0.78 7.21 16.81
CA SER A 158 0.97 5.86 16.25
C SER A 158 -0.13 4.87 16.63
N GLU A 159 -0.89 5.18 17.67
CA GLU A 159 -1.89 4.29 18.30
C GLU A 159 -3.29 4.39 17.66
N GLY A 160 -3.50 5.30 16.71
CA GLY A 160 -4.79 5.41 16.03
C GLY A 160 -5.05 4.29 15.02
N MET A 161 -6.31 4.22 14.60
CA MET A 161 -6.85 3.22 13.68
C MET A 161 -7.16 3.83 12.31
N LEU A 162 -6.79 3.13 11.25
CA LEU A 162 -7.06 3.48 9.87
C LEU A 162 -8.21 2.65 9.32
N LYS A 163 -9.07 3.32 8.56
CA LYS A 163 -10.06 2.70 7.68
C LYS A 163 -9.86 3.20 6.26
N PHE A 164 -9.70 2.27 5.34
CA PHE A 164 -9.59 2.56 3.91
C PHE A 164 -10.97 2.40 3.26
N SER A 165 -11.28 3.34 2.38
CA SER A 165 -12.45 3.37 1.52
C SER A 165 -11.97 3.69 0.10
N THR A 166 -12.82 3.51 -0.90
CA THR A 166 -12.47 3.79 -2.30
C THR A 166 -12.16 5.26 -2.55
N THR A 167 -12.83 6.16 -1.82
CA THR A 167 -12.74 7.61 -2.03
C THR A 167 -12.02 8.35 -0.91
N ASP A 168 -11.75 7.69 0.22
CA ASP A 168 -11.19 8.32 1.40
C ASP A 168 -10.41 7.37 2.30
N VAL A 169 -9.57 7.95 3.15
CA VAL A 169 -8.91 7.26 4.27
C VAL A 169 -9.24 8.02 5.55
N SER A 170 -9.81 7.31 6.52
CA SER A 170 -10.22 7.87 7.80
C SER A 170 -9.30 7.38 8.91
N TYR A 171 -8.83 8.31 9.75
CA TYR A 171 -7.97 8.06 10.89
C TYR A 171 -8.72 8.39 12.20
N TYR A 172 -8.79 7.40 13.07
CA TYR A 172 -9.52 7.44 14.34
C TYR A 172 -8.54 7.34 15.52
N SER A 173 -8.75 8.15 16.56
CA SER A 173 -8.16 7.88 17.87
C SER A 173 -9.10 6.98 18.66
N GLN A 174 -8.51 6.08 19.45
CA GLN A 174 -9.18 5.43 20.56
C GLN A 174 -9.13 6.33 21.80
#